data_AF-A0A166IPH6-F1
#
_entry.id   AF-A0A166IPH6-F1
#
_cell.length_a   1.000
_cell.length_b   1.000
_cell.length_c   1.000
_cell.angle_alpha   90.00
_cell.angle_beta   90.00
_cell.angle_gamma   90.00
#
_symmetry.space_group_name_H-M   'P 1'
#
loop_
_entity.id
_entity.type
_entity.pdbx_description
1 polymer ?
#
loop_
_entity_poly.entity_id
_entity_poly.type
_entity_poly.pdbx_seq_one_letter_code
_entity_poly.pdbx_strand_id
1 'polypeptide(L)'
;MSSIDDVDYTNWDWLPRAAEEVESYVRRLLAESSIQPHAVSARAKSIASFQRKQRLKKYTDPMAKITDIVAIRIITYSNTDRDRVGELIRSRFAVLTGEDRNPGDEKPPRLRGYDCLHIVVSGEVDGHDSDWVVSGGELERYFTTFGGLEIQIRTVAGHAWAEFEHARRYKGAQYEAVGKQDKETIDQLFGAASDARRALDETFVAIDRILARPTIDSERPHIQVRVEPEAVHGETLSTPLDKDALSDFLQSRFPDDTDGSQIGIEFGIELARCCGIDTVELLESALEDVDSEQVRALMESGGPVTRVRRLDDEMLAHFGQDYIEKTKNAGNVQHRGRQLEWRYDRLRGKTRYRTYLLLSRTRQAEFDAGPYTAVGALREVARILASELGREAVALPGFVSSEPDLPARTRAKRVSIDGDSDIWVISNLGREAVEGVMAELLSRVRPFDLRVARGDVVVADGRSERLRREADETASDLRR
;
A
#
# COMPACT_ATOMS: atom_id res chain seq x y z
N MET A 1 -11.16 -24.06 44.73
CA MET A 1 -9.87 -24.66 44.31
C MET A 1 -10.23 -25.76 43.33
N SER A 2 -10.17 -25.50 42.03
CA SER A 2 -10.51 -26.52 41.03
C SER A 2 -9.39 -27.56 40.97
N SER A 3 -9.75 -28.81 41.20
CA SER A 3 -8.85 -29.98 41.16
C SER A 3 -8.38 -30.23 39.74
N ILE A 4 -7.27 -30.96 39.59
CA ILE A 4 -6.62 -31.37 38.34
C ILE A 4 -7.56 -32.06 37.32
N ASP A 5 -8.74 -32.51 37.76
CA ASP A 5 -9.64 -33.39 37.02
C ASP A 5 -10.93 -32.73 36.47
N ASP A 6 -11.13 -31.42 36.68
CA ASP A 6 -12.40 -30.75 36.34
C ASP A 6 -12.27 -29.75 35.17
N VAL A 7 -11.55 -30.15 34.11
CA VAL A 7 -11.52 -29.38 32.85
C VAL A 7 -12.59 -29.93 31.94
N ASP A 8 -13.67 -29.17 31.77
CA ASP A 8 -14.76 -29.47 30.85
C ASP A 8 -14.24 -29.56 29.41
N TYR A 9 -14.32 -30.75 28.81
CA TYR A 9 -13.89 -30.99 27.43
C TYR A 9 -14.72 -30.20 26.41
N THR A 10 -15.97 -29.84 26.72
CA THR A 10 -16.80 -29.00 25.84
C THR A 10 -16.28 -27.56 25.72
N ASN A 11 -15.47 -27.10 26.68
CA ASN A 11 -14.80 -25.81 26.60
C ASN A 11 -13.63 -25.77 25.61
N TRP A 12 -13.20 -26.91 25.05
CA TRP A 12 -12.07 -26.95 24.12
C TRP A 12 -12.48 -26.98 22.64
N ASP A 13 -13.69 -27.45 22.32
CA ASP A 13 -14.16 -27.70 20.95
C ASP A 13 -14.37 -26.42 20.12
N TRP A 14 -14.60 -25.29 20.78
CA TRP A 14 -14.84 -24.00 20.14
C TRP A 14 -13.56 -23.15 19.98
N LEU A 15 -12.48 -23.48 20.69
CA LEU A 15 -11.21 -22.76 20.63
C LEU A 15 -10.61 -22.67 19.21
N PRO A 16 -10.71 -23.69 18.33
CA PRO A 16 -10.27 -23.56 16.95
C PRO A 16 -11.00 -22.44 16.19
N ARG A 17 -12.30 -22.24 16.44
CA ARG A 17 -13.06 -21.15 15.79
C ARG A 17 -12.63 -19.78 16.31
N ALA A 18 -12.41 -19.65 17.61
CA ALA A 18 -11.82 -18.43 18.18
C ALA A 18 -10.44 -18.13 17.57
N ALA A 19 -9.62 -19.17 17.32
CA ALA A 19 -8.34 -19.04 16.63
C ALA A 19 -8.50 -18.56 15.17
N GLU A 20 -9.46 -19.11 14.42
CA GLU A 20 -9.76 -18.72 13.05
C GLU A 20 -10.27 -17.26 12.95
N GLU A 21 -11.15 -16.85 13.87
CA GLU A 21 -11.66 -15.48 13.95
C GLU A 21 -10.52 -14.48 14.19
N VAL A 22 -9.65 -14.74 15.18
CA VAL A 22 -8.54 -13.83 15.47
C VAL A 22 -7.48 -13.82 14.36
N GLU A 23 -7.26 -14.94 13.66
CA GLU A 23 -6.38 -14.99 12.49
C GLU A 23 -6.92 -14.09 11.38
N SER A 24 -8.21 -14.24 11.07
CA SER A 24 -8.89 -13.44 10.04
C SER A 24 -8.84 -11.96 10.36
N TYR A 25 -9.07 -11.60 11.63
CA TYR A 25 -8.96 -10.23 12.10
C TYR A 25 -7.54 -9.68 11.93
N VAL A 26 -6.53 -10.38 12.45
CA VAL A 26 -5.13 -9.92 12.36
C VAL A 26 -4.69 -9.78 10.89
N ARG A 27 -5.11 -10.68 10.00
CA ARG A 27 -4.84 -10.55 8.55
C ARG A 27 -5.45 -9.27 7.97
N ARG A 28 -6.72 -9.00 8.27
CA ARG A 28 -7.40 -7.78 7.83
C ARG A 28 -6.71 -6.53 8.39
N LEU A 29 -6.39 -6.53 9.68
CA LEU A 29 -5.71 -5.43 10.36
C LEU A 29 -4.35 -5.10 9.73
N LEU A 30 -3.57 -6.13 9.39
CA LEU A 30 -2.29 -5.98 8.69
C LEU A 30 -2.47 -5.43 7.26
N ALA A 31 -3.48 -5.92 6.53
CA ALA A 31 -3.79 -5.45 5.18
C ALA A 31 -4.23 -3.98 5.16
N GLU A 32 -5.10 -3.56 6.08
CA GLU A 32 -5.53 -2.16 6.27
C GLU A 32 -4.35 -1.23 6.59
N SER A 33 -3.31 -1.78 7.24
CA SER A 33 -2.10 -1.05 7.63
C SER A 33 -0.96 -1.15 6.61
N SER A 34 -1.23 -1.76 5.44
CA SER A 34 -0.24 -2.00 4.37
C SER A 34 1.03 -2.68 4.90
N ILE A 35 0.86 -3.64 5.81
CA ILE A 35 1.91 -4.53 6.28
C ILE A 35 1.69 -5.88 5.60
N GLN A 36 2.69 -6.34 4.83
CA GLN A 36 2.62 -7.63 4.16
C GLN A 36 3.40 -8.67 4.97
N PRO A 37 2.74 -9.47 5.82
CA PRO A 37 3.43 -10.55 6.52
C PRO A 37 3.84 -11.65 5.53
N HIS A 38 4.92 -12.36 5.84
CA HIS A 38 5.25 -13.61 5.17
C HIS A 38 4.21 -14.69 5.49
N ALA A 39 3.78 -14.77 6.75
CA ALA A 39 2.73 -15.69 7.19
C ALA A 39 2.04 -15.17 8.44
N VAL A 40 0.76 -15.47 8.56
CA VAL A 40 -0.02 -15.37 9.80
C VAL A 40 -0.62 -16.74 10.05
N SER A 41 -0.60 -17.24 11.28
CA SER A 41 -1.32 -18.46 11.65
C SER A 41 -1.75 -18.40 13.10
N ALA A 42 -2.98 -18.79 13.39
CA ALA A 42 -3.44 -19.00 14.75
C ALA A 42 -3.50 -20.49 15.08
N ARG A 43 -3.36 -20.82 16.37
CA ARG A 43 -3.57 -22.17 16.85
C ARG A 43 -4.22 -22.18 18.23
N ALA A 44 -5.14 -23.12 18.41
CA ALA A 44 -5.59 -23.55 19.73
C ALA A 44 -4.66 -24.64 20.28
N LYS A 45 -4.26 -24.52 21.55
CA LYS A 45 -3.46 -25.51 22.24
C LYS A 45 -4.31 -26.75 22.53
N SER A 46 -3.78 -27.95 22.32
CA SER A 46 -4.50 -29.17 22.74
C SER A 46 -4.63 -29.28 24.26
N ILE A 47 -5.72 -29.88 24.74
CA ILE A 47 -5.96 -30.09 26.17
C ILE A 47 -4.81 -30.87 26.86
N ALA A 48 -4.25 -31.88 26.19
CA ALA A 48 -3.11 -32.64 26.69
C ALA A 48 -1.87 -31.75 26.89
N SER A 49 -1.62 -30.80 25.98
CA SER A 49 -0.52 -29.84 26.12
C SER A 49 -0.80 -28.79 27.19
N PHE A 50 -2.06 -28.41 27.39
CA PHE A 50 -2.49 -27.51 28.45
C PHE A 50 -2.25 -28.14 29.82
N GLN A 51 -2.76 -29.35 30.05
CA GLN A 51 -2.57 -30.10 31.27
C GLN A 51 -1.07 -30.34 31.58
N ARG A 52 -0.27 -30.67 30.56
CA ARG A 52 1.18 -30.80 30.72
C ARG A 52 1.82 -29.49 31.20
N LYS A 53 1.45 -28.36 30.61
CA LYS A 53 1.97 -27.02 30.98
C LYS A 53 1.52 -26.64 32.39
N GLN A 54 0.25 -26.88 32.72
CA GLN A 54 -0.33 -26.64 34.04
C GLN A 54 0.42 -27.41 35.14
N ARG A 55 0.62 -28.73 34.96
CA ARG A 55 1.35 -29.57 35.92
C ARG A 55 2.80 -29.14 36.09
N LEU A 56 3.48 -28.82 34.99
CA LEU A 56 4.90 -28.44 35.01
C LEU A 56 5.12 -27.11 35.74
N LYS A 57 4.23 -26.13 35.55
CA LYS A 57 4.36 -24.76 36.09
C LYS A 57 3.54 -24.52 37.36
N LYS A 58 2.74 -25.49 37.81
CA LYS A 58 1.94 -25.46 39.05
C LYS A 58 1.04 -24.21 39.16
N TYR A 59 0.37 -23.85 38.06
CA TYR A 59 -0.54 -22.70 38.06
C TYR A 59 -1.74 -22.94 38.98
N THR A 60 -2.03 -21.95 39.84
CA THR A 60 -3.17 -21.97 40.79
C THR A 60 -4.50 -21.67 40.12
N ASP A 61 -4.48 -20.89 39.04
CA ASP A 61 -5.62 -20.60 38.17
C ASP A 61 -5.16 -20.72 36.70
N PRO A 62 -5.18 -21.95 36.14
CA PRO A 62 -4.62 -22.21 34.82
C PRO A 62 -5.38 -21.52 33.68
N MET A 63 -6.69 -21.29 33.84
CA MET A 63 -7.54 -20.68 32.80
C MET A 63 -7.22 -19.18 32.64
N ALA A 64 -6.97 -18.49 33.75
CA ALA A 64 -6.54 -17.09 33.72
C ALA A 64 -5.04 -16.92 33.44
N LYS A 65 -4.18 -17.84 33.92
CA LYS A 65 -2.71 -17.65 33.89
C LYS A 65 -2.00 -18.25 32.68
N ILE A 66 -2.62 -19.20 31.96
CA ILE A 66 -2.03 -19.76 30.74
C ILE A 66 -2.52 -18.92 29.57
N THR A 67 -1.65 -18.04 29.09
CA THR A 67 -1.97 -17.02 28.05
C THR A 67 -1.84 -17.53 26.62
N ASP A 68 -1.28 -18.74 26.41
CA ASP A 68 -1.05 -19.35 25.10
C ASP A 68 -2.01 -20.54 24.84
N ILE A 69 -3.26 -20.40 25.30
CA ILE A 69 -4.37 -21.33 24.99
C ILE A 69 -4.77 -21.14 23.53
N VAL A 70 -5.08 -19.91 23.12
CA VAL A 70 -5.03 -19.48 21.73
C VAL A 70 -3.78 -18.62 21.55
N ALA A 71 -3.05 -18.86 20.48
CA ALA A 71 -1.88 -18.06 20.14
C ALA A 71 -1.81 -17.80 18.64
N ILE A 72 -1.42 -16.58 18.27
CA ILE A 72 -1.15 -16.17 16.90
C ILE A 72 0.36 -16.10 16.69
N ARG A 73 0.79 -16.52 15.51
CA ARG A 73 2.14 -16.28 15.00
C ARG A 73 2.08 -15.42 13.76
N ILE A 74 2.80 -14.31 13.78
CA ILE A 74 3.01 -13.40 12.66
C ILE A 74 4.49 -13.47 12.28
N ILE A 75 4.75 -13.83 11.03
CA ILE A 75 6.10 -13.89 10.45
C ILE A 75 6.24 -12.72 9.48
N THR A 76 7.18 -11.83 9.72
CA THR A 76 7.52 -10.67 8.88
C THR A 76 8.81 -10.91 8.11
N TYR A 77 9.05 -10.15 7.04
CA TYR A 77 10.31 -10.24 6.30
C TYR A 77 11.47 -9.54 7.02
N SER A 78 11.20 -8.40 7.66
CA SER A 78 12.23 -7.58 8.31
C SER A 78 11.87 -7.23 9.76
N ASN A 79 12.88 -6.79 10.51
CA ASN A 79 12.70 -6.24 11.86
C ASN A 79 11.85 -4.97 11.85
N THR A 80 11.97 -4.14 10.81
CA THR A 80 11.13 -2.95 10.63
C THR A 80 9.65 -3.34 10.60
N ASP A 81 9.29 -4.34 9.80
CA ASP A 81 7.91 -4.81 9.74
C ASP A 81 7.48 -5.50 11.04
N ARG A 82 8.36 -6.25 11.72
CA ARG A 82 8.06 -6.82 13.04
C ARG A 82 7.66 -5.73 14.03
N ASP A 83 8.41 -4.63 14.06
CA ASP A 83 8.18 -3.51 14.97
C ASP A 83 6.89 -2.77 14.60
N ARG A 84 6.62 -2.57 13.29
CA ARG A 84 5.34 -2.04 12.77
C ARG A 84 4.14 -2.87 13.21
N VAL A 85 4.24 -4.21 13.11
CA VAL A 85 3.19 -5.11 13.59
C VAL A 85 3.00 -4.95 15.10
N GLY A 86 4.10 -4.89 15.87
CA GLY A 86 4.02 -4.71 17.32
C GLY A 86 3.31 -3.42 17.71
N GLU A 87 3.65 -2.28 17.09
CA GLU A 87 2.96 -1.00 17.31
C GLU A 87 1.47 -1.08 16.94
N LEU A 88 1.16 -1.71 15.80
CA LEU A 88 -0.22 -1.89 15.36
C LEU A 88 -1.05 -2.71 16.35
N ILE A 89 -0.51 -3.84 16.84
CA ILE A 89 -1.19 -4.67 17.83
C ILE A 89 -1.44 -3.88 19.13
N ARG A 90 -0.46 -3.13 19.62
CA ARG A 90 -0.62 -2.27 20.82
C ARG A 90 -1.67 -1.18 20.65
N SER A 91 -1.86 -0.71 19.42
CA SER A 91 -2.87 0.33 19.14
C SER A 91 -4.31 -0.21 19.08
N ARG A 92 -4.50 -1.52 18.85
CA ARG A 92 -5.83 -2.13 18.68
C ARG A 92 -6.27 -3.00 19.84
N PHE A 93 -5.33 -3.61 20.55
CA PHE A 93 -5.63 -4.56 21.62
C PHE A 93 -5.28 -4.01 23.00
N ALA A 94 -6.09 -4.39 24.00
CA ALA A 94 -5.76 -4.22 25.40
C ALA A 94 -4.63 -5.18 25.80
N VAL A 95 -3.41 -4.66 25.89
CA VAL A 95 -2.20 -5.42 26.25
C VAL A 95 -2.13 -5.63 27.76
N LEU A 96 -1.87 -6.87 28.18
CA LEU A 96 -1.68 -7.19 29.60
C LEU A 96 -0.36 -6.60 30.11
N THR A 97 -0.41 -5.97 31.29
CA THR A 97 0.75 -5.34 31.91
C THR A 97 1.88 -6.35 32.14
N GLY A 98 3.07 -6.05 31.62
CA GLY A 98 4.27 -6.89 31.77
C GLY A 98 4.35 -8.08 30.81
N GLU A 99 3.37 -8.27 29.93
CA GLU A 99 3.35 -9.34 28.92
C GLU A 99 3.53 -8.81 27.50
N ASP A 100 4.29 -7.72 27.37
CA ASP A 100 4.85 -7.19 26.12
C ASP A 100 6.37 -7.20 26.25
N ARG A 101 7.00 -8.25 25.70
CA ARG A 101 8.42 -8.54 25.93
C ARG A 101 9.00 -9.42 24.84
N ASN A 102 10.33 -9.45 24.78
CA ASN A 102 11.06 -10.45 24.00
C ASN A 102 11.72 -11.45 24.97
N PRO A 103 11.21 -12.69 25.10
CA PRO A 103 11.77 -13.67 26.03
C PRO A 103 13.24 -14.01 25.77
N GLY A 104 13.77 -13.64 24.61
CA GLY A 104 15.19 -13.77 24.29
C GLY A 104 16.09 -12.91 25.15
N ASP A 105 15.61 -11.72 25.52
CA ASP A 105 16.37 -10.71 26.25
C ASP A 105 16.55 -11.12 27.73
N GLU A 106 15.68 -12.00 28.23
CA GLU A 106 15.74 -12.57 29.57
C GLU A 106 16.71 -13.76 29.67
N LYS A 107 17.19 -14.30 28.54
CA LYS A 107 18.08 -15.46 28.53
C LYS A 107 19.52 -15.04 28.88
N PRO A 108 20.27 -15.89 29.59
CA PRO A 108 21.68 -15.62 29.85
C PRO A 108 22.46 -15.51 28.52
N PRO A 109 23.57 -14.73 28.46
CA PRO A 109 24.31 -14.47 27.22
C PRO A 109 24.70 -15.73 26.42
N ARG A 110 24.93 -16.86 27.11
CA ARG A 110 25.25 -18.16 26.50
C ARG A 110 24.08 -18.82 25.75
N LEU A 111 22.84 -18.40 26.00
CA LEU A 111 21.61 -18.87 25.36
C LEU A 111 20.95 -17.77 24.51
N ARG A 112 21.72 -16.75 24.14
CA ARG A 112 21.28 -15.63 23.31
C ARG A 112 20.79 -16.12 21.94
N GLY A 113 19.86 -15.37 21.36
CA GLY A 113 19.51 -15.51 19.95
C GLY A 113 18.08 -15.91 19.62
N TYR A 114 17.31 -16.28 20.65
CA TYR A 114 15.87 -16.30 20.50
C TYR A 114 15.38 -14.86 20.32
N ASP A 115 14.66 -14.60 19.23
CA ASP A 115 14.16 -13.26 18.92
C ASP A 115 12.71 -13.38 18.47
N CYS A 116 11.82 -13.05 19.40
CA CYS A 116 10.39 -13.10 19.18
C CYS A 116 9.72 -12.11 20.11
N LEU A 117 9.07 -11.11 19.53
CA LEU A 117 8.21 -10.23 20.29
C LEU A 117 6.96 -11.00 20.72
N HIS A 118 6.70 -11.06 22.02
CA HIS A 118 5.54 -11.70 22.64
C HIS A 118 4.67 -10.59 23.22
N ILE A 119 3.43 -10.51 22.75
CA ILE A 119 2.43 -9.57 23.27
C ILE A 119 1.22 -10.40 23.68
N VAL A 120 0.83 -10.34 24.95
CA VAL A 120 -0.41 -10.96 25.43
C VAL A 120 -1.51 -9.92 25.50
N VAL A 121 -2.63 -10.21 24.84
CA VAL A 121 -3.80 -9.32 24.75
C VAL A 121 -5.00 -9.92 25.46
N SER A 122 -5.87 -9.07 25.98
CA SER A 122 -7.05 -9.46 26.78
C SER A 122 -8.38 -8.99 26.21
N GLY A 123 -8.35 -8.26 25.09
CA GLY A 123 -9.53 -7.71 24.42
C GLY A 123 -9.14 -6.55 23.52
N GLU A 124 -10.11 -5.73 23.15
CA GLU A 124 -9.92 -4.50 22.40
C GLU A 124 -9.56 -3.32 23.31
N VAL A 125 -8.93 -2.29 22.74
CA VAL A 125 -8.81 -1.00 23.43
C VAL A 125 -10.18 -0.30 23.45
N ASP A 126 -10.61 0.17 24.62
CA ASP A 126 -11.86 0.91 24.79
C ASP A 126 -11.98 2.07 23.78
N GLY A 127 -13.13 2.17 23.09
CA GLY A 127 -13.43 3.23 22.14
C GLY A 127 -13.03 2.97 20.68
N HIS A 128 -12.51 1.79 20.35
CA HIS A 128 -12.36 1.33 18.96
C HIS A 128 -13.58 0.48 18.54
N ASP A 129 -14.63 1.14 18.07
CA ASP A 129 -15.84 0.47 17.57
C ASP A 129 -15.56 -0.07 16.17
N SER A 130 -15.05 -1.30 16.10
CA SER A 130 -14.48 -1.84 14.86
C SER A 130 -15.22 -3.08 14.33
N ASP A 131 -16.37 -3.41 14.94
CA ASP A 131 -17.35 -4.43 14.51
C ASP A 131 -16.76 -5.83 14.23
N TRP A 132 -15.51 -6.10 14.65
CA TRP A 132 -14.79 -7.33 14.30
C TRP A 132 -14.74 -8.36 15.42
N VAL A 133 -14.78 -7.94 16.69
CA VAL A 133 -15.23 -8.81 17.77
C VAL A 133 -16.73 -8.88 17.64
N VAL A 134 -17.21 -9.83 16.83
CA VAL A 134 -18.64 -10.02 16.61
C VAL A 134 -19.28 -10.34 17.95
N SER A 135 -20.30 -9.58 18.34
CA SER A 135 -21.04 -9.86 19.56
C SER A 135 -21.66 -11.27 19.48
N GLY A 136 -21.39 -12.10 20.48
CA GLY A 136 -21.73 -13.53 20.50
C GLY A 136 -20.78 -14.43 19.71
N GLY A 137 -19.70 -13.89 19.16
CA GLY A 137 -18.64 -14.63 18.47
C GLY A 137 -17.73 -15.41 19.42
N GLU A 138 -16.97 -16.37 18.89
CA GLU A 138 -16.13 -17.24 19.72
C GLU A 138 -14.89 -16.50 20.25
N LEU A 139 -14.41 -15.46 19.59
CA LEU A 139 -13.32 -14.61 20.06
C LEU A 139 -13.73 -13.71 21.24
N GLU A 140 -14.95 -13.16 21.23
CA GLU A 140 -15.49 -12.44 22.40
C GLU A 140 -15.61 -13.39 23.59
N ARG A 141 -16.16 -14.58 23.34
CA ARG A 141 -16.22 -15.65 24.33
C ARG A 141 -14.83 -16.02 24.85
N TYR A 142 -13.80 -16.02 23.99
CA TYR A 142 -12.42 -16.25 24.40
C TYR A 142 -11.93 -15.22 25.42
N PHE A 143 -12.06 -13.93 25.12
CA PHE A 143 -11.59 -12.86 26.01
C PHE A 143 -12.34 -12.80 27.35
N THR A 144 -13.60 -13.25 27.37
CA THR A 144 -14.38 -13.34 28.63
C THR A 144 -14.12 -14.62 29.42
N THR A 145 -13.65 -15.69 28.77
CA THR A 145 -13.40 -17.00 29.40
C THR A 145 -11.95 -17.17 29.87
N PHE A 146 -10.98 -16.60 29.15
CA PHE A 146 -9.55 -16.79 29.38
C PHE A 146 -8.82 -15.47 29.64
N GLY A 147 -7.75 -15.54 30.42
CA GLY A 147 -7.03 -14.34 30.87
C GLY A 147 -6.13 -13.70 29.82
N GLY A 148 -5.95 -14.30 28.63
CA GLY A 148 -5.18 -13.68 27.56
C GLY A 148 -4.96 -14.54 26.32
N LEU A 149 -4.59 -13.88 25.23
CA LEU A 149 -4.24 -14.44 23.92
C LEU A 149 -2.82 -14.01 23.57
N GLU A 150 -1.94 -14.97 23.29
CA GLU A 150 -0.53 -14.69 22.98
C GLU A 150 -0.31 -14.42 21.49
N ILE A 151 0.24 -13.26 21.15
CA ILE A 151 0.65 -12.89 19.79
C ILE A 151 2.18 -12.92 19.73
N GLN A 152 2.72 -13.80 18.88
CA GLN A 152 4.14 -13.99 18.64
C GLN A 152 4.52 -13.37 17.30
N ILE A 153 5.41 -12.37 17.29
CA ILE A 153 5.86 -11.69 16.07
C ILE A 153 7.36 -11.96 15.89
N ARG A 154 7.73 -12.51 14.73
CA ARG A 154 9.12 -12.87 14.37
C ARG A 154 9.44 -12.49 12.93
N THR A 155 10.70 -12.33 12.60
CA THR A 155 11.13 -12.32 11.20
C THR A 155 11.19 -13.76 10.64
N VAL A 156 11.24 -13.91 9.32
CA VAL A 156 11.49 -15.22 8.65
C VAL A 156 12.76 -15.87 9.20
N ALA A 157 13.84 -15.09 9.37
CA ALA A 157 15.10 -15.58 9.90
C ALA A 157 14.97 -15.99 11.38
N GLY A 158 14.26 -15.19 12.19
CA GLY A 158 13.91 -15.52 13.58
C GLY A 158 13.07 -16.78 13.72
N HIS A 159 12.11 -16.97 12.81
CA HIS A 159 11.30 -18.17 12.76
C HIS A 159 12.14 -19.42 12.46
N ALA A 160 12.96 -19.37 11.41
CA ALA A 160 13.81 -20.50 11.01
C ALA A 160 14.78 -20.92 12.13
N TRP A 161 15.44 -19.95 12.78
CA TRP A 161 16.33 -20.23 13.91
C TRP A 161 15.59 -20.88 15.07
N ALA A 162 14.43 -20.32 15.45
CA ALA A 162 13.67 -20.80 16.60
C ALA A 162 13.04 -22.19 16.38
N GLU A 163 12.55 -22.50 15.18
CA GLU A 163 12.05 -23.85 14.87
C GLU A 163 13.18 -24.89 14.95
N PHE A 164 14.37 -24.55 14.45
CA PHE A 164 15.54 -25.43 14.55
C PHE A 164 15.98 -25.64 16.01
N GLU A 165 16.04 -24.56 16.80
CA GLU A 165 16.38 -24.63 18.23
C GLU A 165 15.38 -25.48 19.01
N HIS A 166 14.08 -25.25 18.80
CA HIS A 166 13.03 -26.02 19.47
C HIS A 166 13.07 -27.51 19.09
N ALA A 167 13.27 -27.83 17.81
CA ALA A 167 13.34 -29.22 17.35
C ALA A 167 14.51 -29.97 17.98
N ARG A 168 15.67 -29.32 18.15
CA ARG A 168 16.90 -29.97 18.65
C ARG A 168 17.01 -29.96 20.18
N ARG A 169 16.67 -28.87 20.86
CA ARG A 169 16.80 -28.76 22.32
C ARG A 169 15.61 -29.30 23.11
N TYR A 170 14.38 -29.13 22.62
CA TYR A 170 13.17 -29.45 23.40
C TYR A 170 12.50 -30.77 23.01
N LYS A 171 12.77 -31.31 21.82
CA LYS A 171 12.19 -32.60 21.37
C LYS A 171 13.22 -33.71 21.16
N GLY A 172 14.50 -33.45 21.35
CA GLY A 172 15.55 -34.44 21.09
C GLY A 172 15.94 -35.23 22.34
N ALA A 173 15.49 -36.50 22.46
CA ALA A 173 16.06 -37.47 23.41
C ALA A 173 17.60 -37.58 23.26
N GLN A 174 18.09 -37.28 22.05
CA GLN A 174 19.49 -37.17 21.70
C GLN A 174 20.21 -36.03 22.45
N TYR A 175 19.58 -34.86 22.64
CA TYR A 175 20.23 -33.74 23.33
C TYR A 175 20.39 -34.03 24.83
N GLU A 176 19.43 -34.72 25.45
CA GLU A 176 19.56 -35.14 26.86
C GLU A 176 20.73 -36.11 27.07
N ALA A 177 20.91 -37.05 26.13
CA ALA A 177 21.97 -38.07 26.14
C ALA A 177 23.38 -37.54 25.85
N VAL A 178 23.52 -36.29 25.40
CA VAL A 178 24.79 -35.68 25.01
C VAL A 178 25.56 -35.16 26.24
N GLY A 179 26.90 -35.28 26.22
CA GLY A 179 27.80 -34.86 27.29
C GLY A 179 27.82 -33.34 27.50
N LYS A 180 28.36 -32.89 28.64
CA LYS A 180 28.40 -31.45 29.00
C LYS A 180 29.18 -30.61 27.98
N GLN A 181 30.33 -31.10 27.52
CA GLN A 181 31.20 -30.40 26.55
C GLN A 181 30.52 -30.21 25.18
N ASP A 182 29.83 -31.24 24.71
CA ASP A 182 29.06 -31.18 23.46
C ASP A 182 27.86 -30.23 23.59
N LYS A 183 27.18 -30.19 24.75
CA LYS A 183 26.12 -29.21 25.03
C LYS A 183 26.64 -27.77 24.98
N GLU A 184 27.80 -27.51 25.55
CA GLU A 184 28.47 -26.20 25.46
C GLU A 184 28.83 -25.84 24.01
N THR A 185 29.33 -26.80 23.23
CA THR A 185 29.62 -26.63 21.80
C THR A 185 28.35 -26.32 21.00
N ILE A 186 27.25 -27.04 21.26
CA ILE A 186 25.94 -26.79 20.65
C ILE A 186 25.44 -25.38 21.00
N ASP A 187 25.60 -24.93 22.25
CA ASP A 187 25.22 -23.58 22.67
C ASP A 187 26.01 -22.51 21.90
N GLN A 188 27.31 -22.71 21.68
CA GLN A 188 28.13 -21.81 20.85
C GLN A 188 27.65 -21.77 19.39
N LEU A 189 27.33 -22.92 18.80
CA LEU A 189 26.81 -23.01 17.42
C LEU A 189 25.45 -22.30 17.28
N PHE A 190 24.55 -22.44 18.26
CA PHE A 190 23.30 -21.68 18.28
C PHE A 190 23.54 -20.17 18.39
N GLY A 191 24.53 -19.75 19.17
CA GLY A 191 24.99 -18.37 19.23
C GLY A 191 25.46 -17.85 17.86
N ALA A 192 26.33 -18.59 17.17
CA ALA A 192 26.81 -18.23 15.83
C ALA A 192 25.67 -18.17 14.81
N ALA A 193 24.74 -19.12 14.84
CA ALA A 193 23.55 -19.12 13.99
C ALA A 193 22.66 -17.89 14.26
N SER A 194 22.59 -17.43 15.51
CA SER A 194 21.87 -16.19 15.84
C SER A 194 22.57 -14.95 15.28
N ASP A 195 23.90 -14.91 15.32
CA ASP A 195 24.67 -13.79 14.77
C ASP A 195 24.49 -13.71 13.24
N ALA A 196 24.51 -14.86 12.55
CA ALA A 196 24.20 -14.96 11.12
C ALA A 196 22.76 -14.52 10.79
N ARG A 197 21.78 -14.95 11.60
CA ARG A 197 20.39 -14.51 11.50
C ARG A 197 20.28 -12.98 11.59
N ARG A 198 20.91 -12.37 12.58
CA ARG A 198 20.88 -10.91 12.78
C ARG A 198 21.46 -10.16 11.58
N ALA A 199 22.57 -10.64 11.03
CA ALA A 199 23.16 -10.07 9.81
C ALA A 199 22.22 -10.16 8.59
N LEU A 200 21.48 -11.27 8.47
CA LEU A 200 20.48 -11.42 7.41
C LEU A 200 19.32 -10.43 7.59
N ASP A 201 18.79 -10.29 8.81
CA ASP A 201 17.73 -9.32 9.11
C ASP A 201 18.20 -7.87 8.82
N GLU A 202 19.44 -7.51 9.20
CA GLU A 202 20.04 -6.20 8.89
C GLU A 202 20.17 -5.96 7.38
N THR A 203 20.51 -7.00 6.62
CA THR A 203 20.62 -6.94 5.15
C THR A 203 19.25 -6.72 4.51
N PHE A 204 18.20 -7.40 4.98
CA PHE A 204 16.84 -7.16 4.49
C PHE A 204 16.37 -5.72 4.75
N VAL A 205 16.64 -5.18 5.95
CA VAL A 205 16.34 -3.77 6.25
C VAL A 205 17.11 -2.82 5.35
N ALA A 206 18.38 -3.12 5.03
CA ALA A 206 19.17 -2.30 4.11
C ALA A 206 18.61 -2.33 2.68
N ILE A 207 18.22 -3.50 2.19
CA ILE A 207 17.55 -3.65 0.89
C ILE A 207 16.24 -2.86 0.88
N ASP A 208 15.39 -3.02 1.90
CA ASP A 208 14.13 -2.28 2.03
C ASP A 208 14.37 -0.75 2.04
N ARG A 209 15.42 -0.28 2.71
CA ARG A 209 15.79 1.15 2.71
C ARG A 209 16.25 1.64 1.35
N ILE A 210 17.08 0.88 0.64
CA ILE A 210 17.52 1.23 -0.72
C ILE A 210 16.33 1.22 -1.68
N LEU A 211 15.46 0.22 -1.57
CA LEU A 211 14.23 0.18 -2.33
C LEU A 211 13.34 1.37 -1.97
N ALA A 212 13.19 1.74 -0.70
CA ALA A 212 12.42 2.92 -0.24
C ALA A 212 13.02 4.26 -0.67
N ARG A 213 14.35 4.34 -0.79
CA ARG A 213 15.10 5.54 -1.18
C ARG A 213 16.07 5.17 -2.29
N PRO A 214 15.57 4.89 -3.51
CA PRO A 214 16.46 4.60 -4.62
C PRO A 214 17.33 5.85 -4.82
N THR A 215 18.65 5.67 -4.80
CA THR A 215 19.59 6.74 -5.16
C THR A 215 19.27 7.11 -6.60
N ILE A 216 18.50 8.17 -6.78
CA ILE A 216 18.31 8.70 -8.12
C ILE A 216 19.58 9.46 -8.44
N ASP A 217 20.33 8.92 -9.39
CA ASP A 217 21.31 9.69 -10.13
C ASP A 217 20.57 10.74 -10.96
N SER A 218 20.29 11.88 -10.35
CA SER A 218 19.77 13.05 -11.04
C SER A 218 20.32 14.29 -10.37
N GLU A 219 21.52 14.68 -10.79
CA GLU A 219 21.89 16.09 -10.95
C GLU A 219 20.91 16.75 -11.92
N ARG A 220 19.67 17.06 -11.51
CA ARG A 220 18.85 18.12 -12.12
C ARG A 220 17.98 18.76 -11.03
N PRO A 221 17.85 20.10 -11.01
CA PRO A 221 17.25 20.81 -9.90
C PRO A 221 15.81 20.34 -9.69
N HIS A 222 15.39 20.26 -8.43
CA HIS A 222 13.98 20.33 -8.08
C HIS A 222 13.38 21.54 -8.79
N ILE A 223 12.59 21.31 -9.85
CA ILE A 223 11.71 22.35 -10.36
C ILE A 223 10.67 22.52 -9.26
N GLN A 224 10.85 23.56 -8.46
CA GLN A 224 9.77 24.14 -7.69
C GLN A 224 8.74 24.60 -8.72
N VAL A 225 7.73 23.77 -9.00
CA VAL A 225 6.53 24.24 -9.66
C VAL A 225 5.81 25.09 -8.61
N ARG A 226 6.20 26.36 -8.58
CA ARG A 226 5.39 27.39 -7.98
C ARG A 226 4.17 27.50 -8.89
N VAL A 227 3.11 26.80 -8.53
CA VAL A 227 1.78 27.11 -9.07
C VAL A 227 1.43 28.47 -8.50
N GLU A 228 1.81 29.53 -9.20
CA GLU A 228 1.07 30.77 -9.06
C GLU A 228 -0.35 30.46 -9.55
N PRO A 229 -1.38 30.81 -8.78
CA PRO A 229 -2.75 30.59 -9.22
C PRO A 229 -2.96 31.44 -10.48
N GLU A 230 -2.95 30.81 -11.64
CA GLU A 230 -3.53 31.42 -12.83
C GLU A 230 -4.99 31.68 -12.48
N ALA A 231 -5.32 32.97 -12.38
CA ALA A 231 -6.68 33.41 -12.20
C ALA A 231 -7.47 32.95 -13.43
N VAL A 232 -8.19 31.84 -13.29
CA VAL A 232 -9.21 31.40 -14.24
C VAL A 232 -10.31 32.47 -14.24
N HIS A 233 -10.14 33.50 -15.06
CA HIS A 233 -11.21 34.44 -15.41
C HIS A 233 -12.08 33.77 -16.46
N GLY A 234 -12.96 32.90 -15.98
CA GLY A 234 -14.09 32.35 -16.69
C GLY A 234 -15.01 31.76 -15.64
N GLU A 235 -16.27 32.21 -15.61
CA GLU A 235 -17.33 31.72 -14.73
C GLU A 235 -17.52 30.21 -14.91
N THR A 236 -16.66 29.42 -14.28
CA THR A 236 -16.79 27.98 -14.18
C THR A 236 -17.46 27.76 -12.83
N LEU A 237 -18.69 27.26 -12.85
CA LEU A 237 -19.39 26.85 -11.63
C LEU A 237 -18.48 25.88 -10.87
N SER A 238 -17.89 26.32 -9.77
CA SER A 238 -17.04 25.48 -8.93
C SER A 238 -17.95 24.61 -8.05
N THR A 239 -17.85 23.30 -8.20
CA THR A 239 -18.70 22.36 -7.46
C THR A 239 -18.13 22.20 -6.05
N PRO A 240 -18.87 22.57 -4.99
CA PRO A 240 -18.40 22.37 -3.62
C PRO A 240 -18.11 20.91 -3.33
N LEU A 241 -17.03 20.63 -2.60
CA LEU A 241 -16.68 19.28 -2.19
C LEU A 241 -17.52 18.86 -0.97
N ASP A 242 -18.74 18.40 -1.24
CA ASP A 242 -19.63 17.76 -0.28
C ASP A 242 -19.61 16.22 -0.39
N LYS A 243 -20.46 15.53 0.37
CA LYS A 243 -20.44 14.07 0.47
C LYS A 243 -20.84 13.38 -0.84
N ASP A 244 -21.83 13.94 -1.53
CA ASP A 244 -22.34 13.37 -2.77
C ASP A 244 -21.32 13.63 -3.89
N ALA A 245 -20.82 14.86 -3.97
CA ALA A 245 -19.79 15.26 -4.92
C ALA A 245 -18.49 14.44 -4.76
N LEU A 246 -18.02 14.21 -3.53
CA LEU A 246 -16.85 13.37 -3.29
C LEU A 246 -17.12 11.91 -3.64
N SER A 247 -18.29 11.36 -3.29
CA SER A 247 -18.65 9.97 -3.59
C SER A 247 -18.66 9.70 -5.10
N ASP A 248 -19.28 10.60 -5.86
CA ASP A 248 -19.32 10.53 -7.34
C ASP A 248 -17.92 10.65 -7.95
N PHE A 249 -17.12 11.60 -7.45
CA PHE A 249 -15.72 11.77 -7.88
C PHE A 249 -14.92 10.48 -7.66
N LEU A 250 -15.03 9.90 -6.47
CA LEU A 250 -14.32 8.68 -6.08
C LEU A 250 -14.78 7.47 -6.89
N GLN A 251 -16.09 7.32 -7.12
CA GLN A 251 -16.63 6.26 -7.96
C GLN A 251 -16.09 6.32 -9.38
N SER A 252 -16.05 7.52 -9.95
CA SER A 252 -15.55 7.72 -11.30
C SER A 252 -14.03 7.53 -11.41
N ARG A 253 -13.27 7.85 -10.36
CA ARG A 253 -11.80 7.73 -10.37
C ARG A 253 -11.32 6.33 -10.01
N PHE A 254 -12.03 5.63 -9.13
CA PHE A 254 -11.68 4.33 -8.57
C PHE A 254 -12.82 3.29 -8.76
N PRO A 255 -13.20 2.97 -10.01
CA PRO A 255 -14.39 2.17 -10.30
C PRO A 255 -14.33 0.75 -9.71
N ASP A 256 -13.13 0.16 -9.63
CA ASP A 256 -12.92 -1.22 -9.17
C ASP A 256 -12.71 -1.35 -7.66
N ASP A 257 -12.66 -0.23 -6.93
CA ASP A 257 -12.39 -0.22 -5.49
C ASP A 257 -13.70 -0.10 -4.68
N THR A 258 -13.68 -0.60 -3.44
CA THR A 258 -14.87 -0.70 -2.58
C THR A 258 -15.35 0.67 -2.08
N ASP A 259 -16.67 0.84 -1.97
CA ASP A 259 -17.27 2.07 -1.46
C ASP A 259 -16.79 2.41 -0.03
N GLY A 260 -16.67 3.71 0.24
CA GLY A 260 -16.42 4.19 1.60
C GLY A 260 -17.70 4.21 2.43
N SER A 261 -17.59 3.99 3.74
CA SER A 261 -18.69 4.32 4.66
C SER A 261 -18.93 5.84 4.67
N GLN A 262 -20.09 6.28 5.15
CA GLN A 262 -20.40 7.71 5.24
C GLN A 262 -19.39 8.49 6.10
N ILE A 263 -18.90 7.86 7.18
CA ILE A 263 -17.80 8.36 8.01
C ILE A 263 -16.49 8.44 7.20
N GLY A 264 -16.22 7.45 6.35
CA GLY A 264 -15.06 7.48 5.45
C GLY A 264 -15.11 8.62 4.44
N ILE A 265 -16.27 8.90 3.86
CA ILE A 265 -16.44 10.03 2.92
C ILE A 265 -16.23 11.37 3.65
N GLU A 266 -16.80 11.54 4.85
CA GLU A 266 -16.55 12.71 5.69
C GLU A 266 -15.06 12.91 5.98
N PHE A 267 -14.36 11.83 6.30
CA PHE A 267 -12.92 11.84 6.49
C PHE A 267 -12.17 12.23 5.21
N GLY A 268 -12.57 11.71 4.04
CA GLY A 268 -12.00 12.12 2.75
C GLY A 268 -12.13 13.63 2.48
N ILE A 269 -13.26 14.23 2.86
CA ILE A 269 -13.46 15.69 2.76
C ILE A 269 -12.55 16.43 3.75
N GLU A 270 -12.43 15.95 4.99
CA GLU A 270 -11.50 16.51 5.98
C GLU A 270 -10.06 16.53 5.44
N LEU A 271 -9.60 15.44 4.82
CA LEU A 271 -8.28 15.33 4.22
C LEU A 271 -8.06 16.33 3.09
N ALA A 272 -9.03 16.45 2.17
CA ALA A 272 -9.00 17.44 1.10
C ALA A 272 -8.90 18.87 1.65
N ARG A 273 -9.72 19.20 2.65
CA ARG A 273 -9.73 20.54 3.29
C ARG A 273 -8.44 20.85 4.04
N CYS A 274 -7.82 19.86 4.70
CA CYS A 274 -6.49 20.04 5.30
C CYS A 274 -5.44 20.47 4.26
N CYS A 275 -5.62 20.08 3.00
CA CYS A 275 -4.78 20.47 1.88
C CYS A 275 -5.20 21.77 1.18
N GLY A 276 -6.28 22.42 1.63
CA GLY A 276 -6.84 23.62 1.00
C GLY A 276 -7.71 23.32 -0.22
N ILE A 277 -8.22 22.10 -0.35
CA ILE A 277 -9.09 21.66 -1.44
C ILE A 277 -10.53 21.64 -0.93
N ASP A 278 -11.36 22.52 -1.46
CA ASP A 278 -12.77 22.68 -1.08
C ASP A 278 -13.75 22.51 -2.26
N THR A 279 -13.23 22.28 -3.47
CA THR A 279 -14.03 22.02 -4.68
C THR A 279 -13.57 20.75 -5.40
N VAL A 280 -14.47 20.15 -6.19
CA VAL A 280 -14.17 18.97 -7.01
C VAL A 280 -13.10 19.29 -8.04
N GLU A 281 -13.13 20.50 -8.61
CA GLU A 281 -12.20 20.92 -9.65
C GLU A 281 -10.76 21.08 -9.11
N LEU A 282 -10.62 21.59 -7.88
CA LEU A 282 -9.32 21.65 -7.20
C LEU A 282 -8.80 20.25 -6.88
N LEU A 283 -9.68 19.33 -6.47
CA LEU A 283 -9.30 17.94 -6.21
C LEU A 283 -8.87 17.22 -7.48
N GLU A 284 -9.60 17.41 -8.58
CA GLU A 284 -9.24 16.92 -9.91
C GLU A 284 -7.86 17.42 -10.32
N SER A 285 -7.64 18.73 -10.22
CA SER A 285 -6.38 19.36 -10.63
C SER A 285 -5.21 18.85 -9.80
N ALA A 286 -5.37 18.70 -8.47
CA ALA A 286 -4.33 18.18 -7.60
C ALA A 286 -3.95 16.72 -7.95
N LEU A 287 -4.92 15.92 -8.37
CA LEU A 287 -4.70 14.49 -8.64
C LEU A 287 -4.48 14.17 -10.12
N GLU A 288 -4.57 15.17 -10.99
CA GLU A 288 -4.42 15.01 -12.43
C GLU A 288 -3.09 14.37 -12.81
N ASP A 289 -2.02 14.81 -12.15
CA ASP A 289 -0.69 14.32 -12.47
C ASP A 289 -0.37 12.95 -11.84
N VAL A 290 -1.20 12.45 -10.92
CA VAL A 290 -0.92 11.22 -10.18
C VAL A 290 -1.20 9.98 -11.03
N ASP A 291 -0.19 9.12 -11.23
CA ASP A 291 -0.35 7.81 -11.85
C ASP A 291 -1.07 6.84 -10.90
N SER A 292 -2.40 6.81 -10.99
CA SER A 292 -3.27 6.03 -10.10
C SER A 292 -2.92 4.54 -10.04
N GLU A 293 -2.62 3.94 -11.19
CA GLU A 293 -2.26 2.53 -11.30
C GLU A 293 -0.92 2.25 -10.62
N GLN A 294 0.07 3.10 -10.82
CA GLN A 294 1.37 2.96 -10.17
C GLN A 294 1.26 3.13 -8.65
N VAL A 295 0.50 4.12 -8.18
CA VAL A 295 0.21 4.29 -6.76
C VAL A 295 -0.47 3.02 -6.21
N ARG A 296 -1.43 2.44 -6.95
CA ARG A 296 -2.08 1.18 -6.56
C ARG A 296 -1.09 0.04 -6.44
N ALA A 297 -0.27 -0.18 -7.46
CA ALA A 297 0.70 -1.28 -7.49
C ALA A 297 1.75 -1.15 -6.38
N LEU A 298 2.23 0.06 -6.07
CA LEU A 298 3.18 0.30 -4.99
C LEU A 298 2.55 0.15 -3.59
N MET A 299 1.23 0.29 -3.49
CA MET A 299 0.46 0.16 -2.25
C MET A 299 -0.21 -1.19 -2.07
N GLU A 300 -0.19 -2.06 -3.08
CA GLU A 300 -0.93 -3.32 -3.11
C GLU A 300 -0.56 -4.21 -1.91
N SER A 301 -1.58 -4.59 -1.14
CA SER A 301 -1.46 -5.38 0.11
C SER A 301 -2.19 -6.72 0.06
N GLY A 302 -2.68 -7.13 -1.11
CA GLY A 302 -3.33 -8.44 -1.33
C GLY A 302 -4.80 -8.53 -0.89
N GLY A 303 -5.49 -7.40 -0.68
CA GLY A 303 -6.93 -7.34 -0.35
C GLY A 303 -7.63 -6.10 -0.93
N PRO A 304 -8.98 -6.05 -0.91
CA PRO A 304 -9.74 -4.90 -1.40
C PRO A 304 -9.49 -3.66 -0.52
N VAL A 305 -9.35 -2.51 -1.17
CA VAL A 305 -9.17 -1.20 -0.51
C VAL A 305 -10.37 -0.31 -0.77
N THR A 306 -10.65 0.61 0.15
CA THR A 306 -11.74 1.58 -0.02
C THR A 306 -11.33 2.72 -0.93
N ARG A 307 -12.29 3.33 -1.63
CA ARG A 307 -12.03 4.50 -2.48
C ARG A 307 -11.45 5.70 -1.72
N VAL A 308 -11.86 5.89 -0.46
CA VAL A 308 -11.29 6.93 0.43
C VAL A 308 -9.82 6.62 0.75
N ARG A 309 -9.48 5.35 0.96
CA ARG A 309 -8.09 4.93 1.16
C ARG A 309 -7.26 5.17 -0.09
N ARG A 310 -7.81 4.95 -1.29
CA ARG A 310 -7.16 5.28 -2.57
C ARG A 310 -6.90 6.78 -2.72
N LEU A 311 -7.88 7.61 -2.37
CA LEU A 311 -7.73 9.06 -2.32
C LEU A 311 -6.56 9.48 -1.41
N ASP A 312 -6.52 8.92 -0.20
CA ASP A 312 -5.47 9.21 0.80
C ASP A 312 -4.07 8.84 0.27
N ASP A 313 -3.93 7.77 -0.52
CA ASP A 313 -2.65 7.41 -1.15
C ASP A 313 -2.25 8.32 -2.30
N GLU A 314 -3.19 8.74 -3.13
CA GLU A 314 -2.89 9.62 -4.25
C GLU A 314 -2.59 11.05 -3.81
N MET A 315 -3.32 11.55 -2.81
CA MET A 315 -2.99 12.81 -2.16
C MET A 315 -1.61 12.75 -1.48
N LEU A 316 -1.28 11.63 -0.83
CA LEU A 316 0.06 11.41 -0.28
C LEU A 316 1.14 11.33 -1.36
N ALA A 317 0.86 10.73 -2.51
CA ALA A 317 1.77 10.68 -3.65
C ALA A 317 2.04 12.08 -4.23
N HIS A 318 1.00 12.92 -4.33
CA HIS A 318 1.09 14.28 -4.87
C HIS A 318 1.74 15.26 -3.90
N PHE A 319 1.20 15.38 -2.68
CA PHE A 319 1.61 16.39 -1.70
C PHE A 319 2.78 15.95 -0.83
N GLY A 320 3.13 14.67 -0.81
CA GLY A 320 4.31 14.14 -0.13
C GLY A 320 4.39 14.51 1.35
N GLN A 321 5.53 15.07 1.79
CA GLN A 321 5.73 15.45 3.20
C GLN A 321 4.74 16.50 3.70
N ASP A 322 4.33 17.43 2.84
CA ASP A 322 3.35 18.46 3.23
C ASP A 322 1.99 17.82 3.55
N TYR A 323 1.63 16.73 2.86
CA TYR A 323 0.44 15.95 3.18
C TYR A 323 0.49 15.37 4.59
N ILE A 324 1.65 14.82 4.96
CA ILE A 324 1.87 14.21 6.27
C ILE A 324 1.69 15.27 7.36
N GLU A 325 2.35 16.41 7.21
CA GLU A 325 2.28 17.48 8.20
C GLU A 325 0.87 18.05 8.36
N LYS A 326 0.14 18.22 7.25
CA LYS A 326 -1.24 18.74 7.24
C LYS A 326 -2.26 17.74 7.80
N THR A 327 -2.04 16.44 7.62
CA THR A 327 -3.05 15.41 7.93
C THR A 327 -2.66 14.43 9.04
N LYS A 328 -1.48 14.53 9.65
CA LYS A 328 -1.02 13.61 10.72
C LYS A 328 -1.92 13.56 11.94
N ASN A 329 -2.71 14.59 12.18
CA ASN A 329 -3.67 14.71 13.29
C ASN A 329 -5.13 14.62 12.83
N ALA A 330 -5.39 14.34 11.55
CA ALA A 330 -6.75 14.22 11.02
C ALA A 330 -7.39 12.88 11.42
N GLY A 331 -8.69 12.91 11.74
CA GLY A 331 -9.45 11.76 12.24
C GLY A 331 -9.01 11.24 13.62
N ASN A 332 -9.52 10.07 14.01
CA ASN A 332 -9.30 9.46 15.34
C ASN A 332 -8.17 8.41 15.38
N VAL A 333 -7.31 8.34 14.37
CA VAL A 333 -6.28 7.30 14.27
C VAL A 333 -5.03 7.72 15.03
N GLN A 334 -4.80 7.12 16.21
CA GLN A 334 -3.54 7.28 16.93
C GLN A 334 -2.39 6.77 16.03
N HIS A 335 -1.35 7.60 15.83
CA HIS A 335 -0.17 7.34 15.00
C HIS A 335 -0.33 7.46 13.47
N ARG A 336 -1.36 8.14 12.95
CA ARG A 336 -1.52 8.42 11.51
C ARG A 336 -0.27 9.02 10.84
N GLY A 337 0.41 9.97 11.49
CA GLY A 337 1.64 10.56 10.96
C GLY A 337 2.70 9.53 10.59
N ARG A 338 3.00 8.59 11.49
CA ARG A 338 3.94 7.48 11.20
C ARG A 338 3.43 6.61 10.06
N GLN A 339 2.14 6.25 10.07
CA GLN A 339 1.54 5.44 8.99
C GLN A 339 1.73 6.11 7.62
N LEU A 340 1.55 7.43 7.54
CA LEU A 340 1.76 8.21 6.33
C LEU A 340 3.24 8.27 5.93
N GLU A 341 4.17 8.42 6.88
CA GLU A 341 5.62 8.35 6.59
C GLU A 341 6.00 7.02 5.95
N TRP A 342 5.51 5.90 6.49
CA TRP A 342 5.77 4.57 5.95
C TRP A 342 5.20 4.38 4.54
N ARG A 343 3.96 4.84 4.33
CA ARG A 343 3.32 4.81 3.01
C ARG A 343 4.07 5.71 2.04
N TYR A 344 4.49 6.88 2.48
CA TYR A 344 5.24 7.79 1.64
C TYR A 344 6.59 7.20 1.25
N ASP A 345 7.29 6.46 2.12
CA ASP A 345 8.53 5.76 1.76
C ASP A 345 8.32 4.67 0.67
N ARG A 346 7.09 4.15 0.51
CA ARG A 346 6.74 3.27 -0.62
C ARG A 346 6.51 4.03 -1.93
N LEU A 347 6.17 5.31 -1.86
CA LEU A 347 5.87 6.17 -3.02
C LEU A 347 7.06 7.04 -3.42
N ARG A 348 7.81 7.56 -2.45
CA ARG A 348 8.85 8.58 -2.59
C ARG A 348 9.88 8.16 -3.65
N GLY A 349 10.02 8.99 -4.67
CA GLY A 349 10.96 8.77 -5.77
C GLY A 349 10.59 7.62 -6.72
N LYS A 350 9.51 6.88 -6.46
CA LYS A 350 9.00 5.75 -7.26
C LYS A 350 7.69 6.08 -7.97
N THR A 351 6.85 6.91 -7.35
CA THR A 351 5.80 7.68 -8.02
C THR A 351 6.48 8.81 -8.75
N ARG A 352 7.19 8.45 -9.80
CA ARG A 352 7.61 9.38 -10.83
C ARG A 352 6.53 9.32 -11.88
N TYR A 353 5.99 10.48 -12.22
CA TYR A 353 5.31 10.68 -13.48
C TYR A 353 6.07 9.88 -14.54
N ARG A 354 5.45 8.86 -15.15
CA ARG A 354 6.06 8.24 -16.33
C ARG A 354 6.05 9.30 -17.39
N THR A 355 7.15 10.04 -17.45
CA THR A 355 7.13 11.29 -18.15
C THR A 355 7.35 11.08 -19.61
N TYR A 356 6.37 11.56 -20.34
CA TYR A 356 6.43 11.64 -21.77
C TYR A 356 7.31 12.84 -22.11
N LEU A 357 8.25 12.59 -23.00
CA LEU A 357 9.07 13.61 -23.63
C LEU A 357 8.56 13.79 -25.05
N LEU A 358 8.31 15.03 -25.40
CA LEU A 358 8.10 15.43 -26.78
C LEU A 358 9.49 15.78 -27.32
N LEU A 359 9.81 15.25 -28.50
CA LEU A 359 11.13 15.37 -29.10
C LEU A 359 10.97 15.91 -30.52
N SER A 360 11.86 16.81 -30.94
CA SER A 360 12.00 17.29 -32.33
C SER A 360 13.43 17.05 -32.88
N ARG A 361 13.62 16.94 -34.20
CA ARG A 361 14.96 16.90 -34.83
C ARG A 361 15.50 18.31 -35.02
N THR A 362 14.62 19.29 -35.16
CA THR A 362 14.95 20.67 -35.44
C THR A 362 15.06 21.44 -34.13
N ARG A 363 16.29 21.77 -33.71
CA ARG A 363 16.61 22.40 -32.40
C ARG A 363 16.00 23.79 -32.16
N GLN A 364 15.19 24.30 -33.08
CA GLN A 364 14.86 25.73 -33.20
C GLN A 364 13.40 26.09 -32.89
N ALA A 365 12.60 25.14 -32.45
CA ALA A 365 11.26 25.42 -31.93
C ALA A 365 11.04 24.63 -30.64
N GLU A 366 10.09 25.08 -29.83
CA GLU A 366 9.80 24.79 -28.42
C GLU A 366 9.52 23.31 -28.05
N PHE A 367 10.03 22.34 -28.80
CA PHE A 367 9.54 20.97 -28.89
C PHE A 367 10.37 19.91 -28.15
N ASP A 368 11.40 20.31 -27.39
CA ASP A 368 12.00 19.45 -26.35
C ASP A 368 11.36 19.80 -24.99
N ALA A 369 10.04 19.72 -24.94
CA ALA A 369 9.25 20.03 -23.75
C ALA A 369 8.90 18.76 -22.96
N GLY A 370 8.86 18.91 -21.65
CA GLY A 370 8.65 17.82 -20.71
C GLY A 370 9.35 18.09 -19.38
N PRO A 371 8.98 17.36 -18.33
CA PRO A 371 8.46 16.00 -18.42
C PRO A 371 6.92 15.99 -18.16
N TYR A 372 6.10 15.38 -19.06
CA TYR A 372 4.62 15.40 -18.97
C TYR A 372 3.99 14.09 -18.47
N THR A 373 2.81 14.16 -17.86
CA THR A 373 1.92 12.99 -17.69
C THR A 373 1.34 12.53 -19.03
N ALA A 374 0.70 11.35 -19.10
CA ALA A 374 0.13 10.85 -20.36
C ALA A 374 -0.87 11.85 -20.96
N VAL A 375 -1.83 12.30 -20.16
CA VAL A 375 -2.84 13.28 -20.57
C VAL A 375 -2.21 14.65 -20.81
N GLY A 376 -1.24 15.06 -20.00
CA GLY A 376 -0.47 16.29 -20.23
C GLY A 376 0.26 16.28 -21.58
N ALA A 377 0.86 15.15 -21.94
CA ALA A 377 1.52 14.96 -23.22
C ALA A 377 0.53 14.98 -24.38
N LEU A 378 -0.66 14.37 -24.23
CA LEU A 378 -1.72 14.45 -25.22
C LEU A 378 -2.17 15.89 -25.46
N ARG A 379 -2.39 16.66 -24.39
CA ARG A 379 -2.73 18.08 -24.51
C ARG A 379 -1.65 18.87 -25.22
N GLU A 380 -0.39 18.62 -24.88
CA GLU A 380 0.72 19.32 -25.49
C GLU A 380 0.92 18.95 -26.97
N VAL A 381 0.80 17.67 -27.32
CA VAL A 381 0.79 17.21 -28.71
C VAL A 381 -0.35 17.88 -29.48
N ALA A 382 -1.56 17.91 -28.92
CA ALA A 382 -2.70 18.56 -29.56
C ALA A 382 -2.48 20.07 -29.70
N ARG A 383 -1.88 20.74 -28.70
CA ARG A 383 -1.53 22.17 -28.74
C ARG A 383 -0.55 22.47 -29.87
N ILE A 384 0.56 21.74 -29.92
CA ILE A 384 1.63 21.90 -30.92
C ILE A 384 1.08 21.67 -32.34
N LEU A 385 0.28 20.63 -32.53
CA LEU A 385 -0.30 20.35 -33.84
C LEU A 385 -1.33 21.41 -34.23
N ALA A 386 -2.13 21.92 -33.29
CA ALA A 386 -3.10 22.97 -33.55
C ALA A 386 -2.44 24.32 -33.85
N SER A 387 -1.32 24.67 -33.20
CA SER A 387 -0.58 25.91 -33.47
C SER A 387 0.06 25.89 -34.86
N GLU A 388 0.62 24.76 -35.28
CA GLU A 388 1.34 24.65 -36.55
C GLU A 388 0.43 24.35 -37.75
N LEU A 389 -0.65 23.59 -37.55
CA LEU A 389 -1.51 23.07 -38.65
C LEU A 389 -2.96 23.56 -38.58
N GLY A 390 -3.34 24.27 -37.52
CA GLY A 390 -4.70 24.74 -37.26
C GLY A 390 -5.57 23.73 -36.49
N ARG A 391 -6.61 24.25 -35.82
CA ARG A 391 -7.49 23.49 -34.91
C ARG A 391 -8.21 22.31 -35.57
N GLU A 392 -8.55 22.44 -36.86
CA GLU A 392 -9.22 21.36 -37.61
C GLU A 392 -8.32 20.14 -37.84
N ALA A 393 -6.99 20.33 -37.88
CA ALA A 393 -6.04 19.24 -38.10
C ALA A 393 -5.97 18.28 -36.91
N VAL A 394 -6.31 18.75 -35.70
CA VAL A 394 -6.29 17.96 -34.47
C VAL A 394 -7.67 17.44 -34.06
N ALA A 395 -8.73 17.79 -34.80
CA ALA A 395 -10.08 17.33 -34.50
C ALA A 395 -10.17 15.80 -34.59
N LEU A 396 -10.47 15.19 -33.45
CA LEU A 396 -10.60 13.74 -33.30
C LEU A 396 -11.88 13.44 -32.51
N PRO A 397 -12.93 12.91 -33.17
CA PRO A 397 -14.24 12.73 -32.55
C PRO A 397 -14.17 11.99 -31.21
N GLY A 398 -14.67 12.64 -30.15
CA GLY A 398 -14.68 12.09 -28.79
C GLY A 398 -13.39 12.24 -27.99
N PHE A 399 -12.34 12.82 -28.58
CA PHE A 399 -11.02 12.96 -27.95
C PHE A 399 -10.49 14.39 -27.97
N VAL A 400 -10.56 15.07 -29.12
CA VAL A 400 -10.12 16.46 -29.31
C VAL A 400 -11.15 17.18 -30.16
N SER A 401 -11.64 18.33 -29.69
CA SER A 401 -12.62 19.15 -30.40
C SER A 401 -12.18 20.61 -30.49
N SER A 402 -12.59 21.29 -31.56
CA SER A 402 -12.41 22.73 -31.74
C SER A 402 -13.49 23.56 -31.03
N GLU A 403 -14.52 22.89 -30.50
CA GLU A 403 -15.66 23.47 -29.77
C GLU A 403 -15.82 22.80 -28.39
N PRO A 404 -16.48 23.44 -27.40
CA PRO A 404 -16.75 22.87 -26.08
C PRO A 404 -17.89 21.82 -26.10
N ASP A 405 -17.85 20.87 -27.04
CA ASP A 405 -18.93 19.90 -27.30
C ASP A 405 -18.65 18.46 -26.85
N LEU A 406 -17.47 18.21 -26.27
CA LEU A 406 -17.13 16.90 -25.72
C LEU A 406 -18.06 16.55 -24.54
N PRO A 407 -18.57 15.31 -24.43
CA PRO A 407 -19.50 14.93 -23.36
C PRO A 407 -18.92 15.20 -21.97
N ALA A 408 -19.72 15.70 -21.01
CA ALA A 408 -19.25 16.03 -19.66
C ALA A 408 -18.46 14.89 -18.97
N ARG A 409 -18.87 13.63 -19.21
CA ARG A 409 -18.17 12.44 -18.71
C ARG A 409 -16.71 12.30 -19.17
N THR A 410 -16.27 13.05 -20.17
CA THR A 410 -14.88 13.06 -20.70
C THR A 410 -13.94 13.97 -19.91
N ARG A 411 -14.50 14.82 -19.05
CA ARG A 411 -13.76 15.83 -18.27
C ARG A 411 -12.84 16.69 -19.14
N ALA A 412 -13.25 16.99 -20.38
CA ALA A 412 -12.39 17.67 -21.34
C ALA A 412 -11.84 18.99 -20.80
N LYS A 413 -10.54 19.23 -21.01
CA LYS A 413 -9.85 20.46 -20.60
C LYS A 413 -9.65 21.36 -21.80
N ARG A 414 -9.90 22.65 -21.61
CA ARG A 414 -9.59 23.71 -22.58
C ARG A 414 -8.07 23.89 -22.66
N VAL A 415 -7.55 23.96 -23.88
CA VAL A 415 -6.14 24.21 -24.16
C VAL A 415 -6.07 25.42 -25.09
N SER A 416 -5.42 26.49 -24.61
CA SER A 416 -5.23 27.71 -25.40
C SER A 416 -4.04 27.54 -26.34
N ILE A 417 -4.19 27.98 -27.59
CA ILE A 417 -3.15 27.86 -28.63
C ILE A 417 -2.33 29.17 -28.67
N ASP A 418 -2.97 30.28 -29.09
CA ASP A 418 -2.33 31.60 -29.30
C ASP A 418 -3.16 32.76 -28.71
N GLY A 419 -3.92 32.52 -27.65
CA GLY A 419 -4.74 33.53 -26.96
C GLY A 419 -6.12 33.83 -27.59
N ASP A 420 -6.28 33.65 -28.90
CA ASP A 420 -7.55 33.86 -29.63
C ASP A 420 -8.21 32.55 -30.12
N SER A 421 -7.59 31.41 -29.86
CA SER A 421 -8.14 30.11 -30.27
C SER A 421 -7.88 28.99 -29.26
N ASP A 422 -8.89 28.14 -29.10
CA ASP A 422 -8.90 27.06 -28.12
C ASP A 422 -9.28 25.73 -28.76
N ILE A 423 -8.85 24.66 -28.11
CA ILE A 423 -9.31 23.28 -28.32
C ILE A 423 -9.69 22.65 -26.98
N TRP A 424 -10.54 21.63 -27.02
CA TRP A 424 -10.93 20.83 -25.85
C TRP A 424 -10.39 19.42 -26.01
N VAL A 425 -9.63 18.97 -25.01
CA VAL A 425 -8.95 17.66 -25.02
C VAL A 425 -9.46 16.82 -23.86
N ILE A 426 -9.91 15.60 -24.14
CA ILE A 426 -10.33 14.61 -23.13
C ILE A 426 -9.24 14.41 -22.06
N SER A 427 -9.65 14.29 -20.79
CA SER A 427 -8.69 14.18 -19.67
C SER A 427 -8.81 12.91 -18.84
N ASN A 428 -9.84 12.10 -19.06
CA ASN A 428 -10.11 10.90 -18.26
C ASN A 428 -9.79 9.58 -18.97
N LEU A 429 -8.71 9.56 -19.73
CA LEU A 429 -8.25 8.36 -20.43
C LEU A 429 -7.18 7.61 -19.64
N GLY A 430 -7.27 6.27 -19.68
CA GLY A 430 -6.18 5.41 -19.28
C GLY A 430 -4.98 5.53 -20.22
N ARG A 431 -3.79 5.13 -19.74
CA ARG A 431 -2.51 5.33 -20.44
C ARG A 431 -2.49 4.81 -21.87
N GLU A 432 -2.95 3.57 -22.08
CA GLU A 432 -2.95 2.93 -23.39
C GLU A 432 -3.83 3.67 -24.40
N ALA A 433 -5.00 4.16 -23.95
CA ALA A 433 -5.88 4.97 -24.78
C ALA A 433 -5.23 6.32 -25.14
N VAL A 434 -4.55 6.98 -24.19
CA VAL A 434 -3.82 8.22 -24.46
C VAL A 434 -2.71 8.01 -25.49
N GLU A 435 -1.89 6.97 -25.32
CA GLU A 435 -0.83 6.61 -26.28
C GLU A 435 -1.41 6.34 -27.68
N GLY A 436 -2.54 5.63 -27.76
CA GLY A 436 -3.26 5.40 -29.01
C GLY A 436 -3.78 6.69 -29.67
N VAL A 437 -4.34 7.62 -28.88
CA VAL A 437 -4.81 8.92 -29.39
C VAL A 437 -3.65 9.77 -29.91
N MET A 438 -2.52 9.84 -29.18
CA MET A 438 -1.32 10.57 -29.64
C MET A 438 -0.76 9.96 -30.93
N ALA A 439 -0.74 8.63 -31.03
CA ALA A 439 -0.29 7.93 -32.23
C ALA A 439 -1.22 8.22 -33.42
N GLU A 440 -2.54 8.23 -33.22
CA GLU A 440 -3.53 8.56 -34.25
C GLU A 440 -3.37 10.01 -34.73
N LEU A 441 -3.30 10.97 -33.81
CA LEU A 441 -3.08 12.39 -34.13
C LEU A 441 -1.81 12.58 -34.97
N LEU A 442 -0.68 12.03 -34.50
CA LEU A 442 0.59 12.13 -35.23
C LEU A 442 0.59 11.37 -36.56
N SER A 443 -0.23 10.32 -36.71
CA SER A 443 -0.35 9.58 -37.97
C SER A 443 -1.07 10.37 -39.07
N ARG A 444 -2.00 11.26 -38.71
CA ARG A 444 -2.80 12.07 -39.65
C ARG A 444 -2.02 13.23 -40.26
N VAL A 445 -1.03 13.72 -39.52
CA VAL A 445 -0.26 14.92 -39.86
C VAL A 445 1.13 14.59 -40.44
N ARG A 446 1.41 13.31 -40.73
CA ARG A 446 2.73 12.91 -41.24
C ARG A 446 2.99 13.48 -42.64
N PRO A 447 4.26 13.86 -42.93
CA PRO A 447 5.39 13.91 -42.01
C PRO A 447 5.35 15.15 -41.10
N PHE A 448 5.56 14.96 -39.80
CA PHE A 448 5.66 16.05 -38.82
C PHE A 448 6.80 15.78 -37.84
N ASP A 449 7.63 16.77 -37.53
CA ASP A 449 8.85 16.61 -36.71
C ASP A 449 8.55 16.60 -35.20
N LEU A 450 7.72 15.64 -34.79
CA LEU A 450 7.37 15.39 -33.40
C LEU A 450 7.37 13.89 -33.12
N ARG A 451 8.02 13.51 -32.02
CA ARG A 451 8.03 12.16 -31.49
C ARG A 451 7.75 12.19 -30.00
N VAL A 452 6.89 11.29 -29.55
CA VAL A 452 6.56 11.14 -28.13
C VAL A 452 7.23 9.88 -27.61
N ALA A 453 8.05 10.03 -26.58
CA ALA A 453 8.77 8.93 -25.94
C ALA A 453 8.42 8.82 -24.45
N ARG A 454 8.31 7.59 -23.97
CA ARG A 454 8.11 7.25 -22.56
C ARG A 454 9.31 6.41 -22.09
N GLY A 455 10.26 7.05 -21.42
CA GLY A 455 11.58 6.47 -21.21
C GLY A 455 12.25 6.17 -22.56
N ASP A 456 12.69 4.93 -22.77
CA ASP A 456 13.31 4.50 -24.03
C ASP A 456 12.31 4.03 -25.10
N VAL A 457 11.02 4.00 -24.78
CA VAL A 457 9.97 3.49 -25.69
C VAL A 457 9.34 4.65 -26.45
N VAL A 458 9.36 4.59 -27.78
CA VAL A 458 8.62 5.53 -28.63
C VAL A 458 7.16 5.08 -28.70
N VAL A 459 6.25 5.91 -28.21
CA VAL A 459 4.81 5.61 -28.15
C VAL A 459 4.03 6.22 -29.31
N ALA A 460 4.53 7.31 -29.88
CA ALA A 460 3.95 7.95 -31.07
C ALA A 460 5.06 8.65 -31.88
N ASP A 461 5.02 8.52 -33.21
CA ASP A 461 6.04 9.07 -34.11
C ASP A 461 5.40 9.73 -35.33
N GLY A 462 5.55 11.05 -35.47
CA GLY A 462 5.13 11.82 -36.64
C GLY A 462 6.15 11.80 -37.78
N ARG A 463 7.37 11.32 -37.53
CA ARG A 463 8.53 11.49 -38.43
C ARG A 463 8.65 10.42 -39.53
N SER A 464 7.90 9.32 -39.43
CA SER A 464 8.07 8.15 -40.32
C SER A 464 7.16 8.19 -41.56
N GLU A 465 7.75 8.19 -42.76
CA GLU A 465 7.05 8.02 -44.04
C GLU A 465 6.57 6.55 -44.24
N ARG A 466 5.46 6.20 -43.57
CA ARG A 466 4.52 5.07 -43.81
C ARG A 466 5.01 3.61 -43.80
N LEU A 467 4.22 2.75 -43.14
CA LEU A 467 3.79 1.44 -43.67
C LEU A 467 2.33 1.18 -43.26
N ARG A 468 1.37 1.50 -44.14
CA ARG A 468 0.10 0.76 -44.21
C ARG A 468 0.40 -0.52 -44.99
N ARG A 469 0.88 -1.56 -44.30
CA ARG A 469 0.90 -2.96 -44.77
C ARG A 469 0.86 -3.82 -43.52
N GLU A 470 -0.34 -4.19 -43.12
CA GLU A 470 -0.61 -5.32 -42.19
C GLU A 470 -2.11 -5.65 -42.08
N ALA A 471 -3.01 -4.90 -42.76
CA ALA A 471 -4.45 -5.22 -42.80
C ALA A 471 -4.92 -5.95 -44.08
N ASP A 472 -4.09 -6.09 -45.12
CA ASP A 472 -4.47 -6.77 -46.39
C ASP A 472 -3.87 -8.17 -46.57
N GLU A 473 -2.89 -8.58 -45.76
CA GLU A 473 -2.29 -9.93 -45.87
C GLU A 473 -3.10 -11.02 -45.17
N THR A 474 -4.00 -10.67 -44.23
CA THR A 474 -4.90 -11.64 -43.58
C THR A 474 -6.15 -11.98 -44.41
N ALA A 475 -6.44 -11.25 -45.49
CA ALA A 475 -7.57 -11.50 -46.38
C ALA A 475 -7.21 -12.37 -47.60
N SER A 476 -5.91 -12.48 -47.95
CA SER A 476 -5.46 -13.28 -49.10
C SER A 476 -5.18 -14.75 -48.75
N ASP A 477 -4.96 -15.10 -47.49
CA ASP A 477 -4.70 -16.48 -47.04
C ASP A 477 -5.97 -17.28 -46.68
N LEU A 478 -7.15 -16.68 -46.84
CA LEU A 478 -8.45 -17.37 -46.70
C LEU A 478 -9.14 -17.65 -48.06
N ARG A 479 -8.46 -17.43 -49.19
CA ARG A 479 -8.98 -17.70 -50.54
C ARG A 479 -7.99 -18.41 -51.48
N ARG A 480 -7.09 -19.24 -50.94
CA ARG A 480 -6.29 -20.19 -51.72
C ARG A 480 -6.44 -21.61 -51.24
#